data_AF-A0A8B8AG59-F1
#
_entry.id   AF-A0A8B8AG59-F1
#
_cell.length_a   1.000
_cell.length_b   1.000
_cell.length_c   1.000
_cell.angle_alpha   90.00
_cell.angle_beta   90.00
_cell.angle_gamma   90.00
#
_symmetry.space_group_name_H-M   'P 1'
#
loop_
_entity.id
_entity.type
_entity.pdbx_description
1 polymer ?
#
loop_
_entity_poly.entity_id
_entity_poly.type
_entity_poly.pdbx_seq_one_letter_code
_entity_poly.pdbx_strand_id
1 'polypeptide(L)'
;MAATFIVLREHEPKKRKMPVPRIFRDRTNPLEGFSDTELISRYRFPRHGILELLDLIEKDILVFLRYLAKGDFQSECGDIHGISQPTVSRIIGSVSRALDSKLTNVKFPTSPYDIVRTKNNFFKIAKFPGVIGAIDGTLIPILAPKEDEHAYICRKGYHALNVQGVVDANHRFINFVCKWPGSVHDSFIFRESQLFEVLQRRNLGWLVGDSGYALKSFLMTPKSNPQTEAEETYNRAHSRTRVVVERAFGILKSRLRCLHKTGGCLPFTPEKCAVIISVAIKLHNMCISQNVPLSAPYCDMGVQDEDTDACSEGDRDGSQQRLRIIQMFT
;
A
#
# COMPACT_ATOMS: atom_id res chain seq x y z
N MET A 1 47.17 2.58 -56.64
CA MET A 1 47.72 2.77 -55.28
C MET A 1 47.68 4.24 -54.94
N ALA A 2 46.64 4.69 -54.24
CA ALA A 2 46.57 5.99 -53.56
C ALA A 2 45.60 5.85 -52.39
N ALA A 3 46.06 6.25 -51.20
CA ALA A 3 45.57 5.83 -49.89
C ALA A 3 44.33 6.61 -49.41
N THR A 4 43.42 5.90 -48.74
CA THR A 4 42.29 6.48 -48.00
C THR A 4 42.75 6.92 -46.61
N PHE A 5 42.61 8.20 -46.29
CA PHE A 5 42.88 8.75 -44.95
C PHE A 5 41.76 8.34 -43.98
N ILE A 6 42.08 7.53 -42.98
CA ILE A 6 41.21 7.26 -41.82
C ILE A 6 41.56 8.28 -40.73
N VAL A 7 40.60 9.14 -40.37
CA VAL A 7 40.71 10.03 -39.21
C VAL A 7 40.29 9.24 -37.97
N LEU A 8 41.27 8.86 -37.14
CA LEU A 8 41.04 8.31 -35.80
C LEU A 8 40.59 9.46 -34.88
N ARG A 9 39.32 9.42 -34.42
CA ARG A 9 38.86 10.27 -33.31
C ARG A 9 39.42 9.69 -32.01
N GLU A 10 40.33 10.42 -31.37
CA GLU A 10 40.79 10.11 -30.02
C GLU A 10 39.63 10.20 -29.02
N HIS A 11 39.45 9.13 -28.26
CA HIS A 11 38.44 9.04 -27.21
C HIS A 11 39.01 9.69 -25.94
N GLU A 12 38.64 10.95 -25.67
CA GLU A 12 39.03 11.60 -24.42
C GLU A 12 38.42 10.84 -23.21
N PRO A 13 39.23 10.45 -22.21
CA PRO A 13 38.72 9.80 -21.01
C PRO A 13 37.88 10.78 -20.20
N LYS A 14 36.60 10.45 -19.95
CA LYS A 14 35.71 11.21 -19.06
C LYS A 14 36.35 11.33 -17.67
N LYS A 15 36.89 12.51 -17.33
CA LYS A 15 37.40 12.84 -16.00
C LYS A 15 36.32 12.55 -14.95
N ARG A 16 36.57 11.58 -14.05
CA ARG A 16 35.71 11.34 -12.88
C ARG A 16 35.68 12.61 -12.04
N LYS A 17 34.51 13.24 -11.89
CA LYS A 17 34.33 14.39 -10.99
C LYS A 17 34.77 13.97 -9.58
N MET A 18 35.66 14.75 -8.96
CA MET A 18 36.02 14.50 -7.57
C MET A 18 34.77 14.61 -6.67
N PRO A 19 34.66 13.78 -5.63
CA PRO A 19 33.59 13.92 -4.65
C PRO A 19 33.67 15.32 -4.02
N VAL A 20 32.60 16.12 -4.16
CA VAL A 20 32.50 17.40 -3.47
C VAL A 20 32.42 17.09 -1.96
N PRO A 21 33.28 17.70 -1.12
CA PRO A 21 33.23 17.52 0.32
C PRO A 21 31.84 17.91 0.85
N ARG A 22 31.29 17.09 1.75
CA ARG A 22 29.97 17.34 2.33
C ARG A 22 30.08 18.55 3.25
N ILE A 23 29.37 19.63 2.91
CA ILE A 23 29.21 20.78 3.80
C ILE A 23 28.11 20.42 4.81
N PHE A 24 28.48 20.25 6.06
CA PHE A 24 27.54 20.10 7.16
C PHE A 24 27.17 21.51 7.65
N ARG A 25 25.91 21.91 7.46
CA ARG A 25 25.34 23.11 8.10
C ARG A 25 24.86 22.73 9.49
N ASP A 26 25.02 23.60 10.48
CA ASP A 26 24.45 23.40 11.81
C ASP A 26 22.92 23.23 11.73
N ARG A 27 22.41 22.19 12.39
CA ARG A 27 21.01 21.78 12.33
C ARG A 27 20.40 21.85 13.71
N THR A 28 19.25 22.50 13.84
CA THR A 28 18.33 22.17 14.94
C THR A 28 17.80 20.76 14.70
N ASN A 29 18.14 19.81 15.57
CA ASN A 29 17.60 18.46 15.53
C ASN A 29 16.06 18.52 15.65
N PRO A 30 15.28 18.06 14.64
CA PRO A 30 13.83 18.11 14.70
C PRO A 30 13.24 17.43 15.94
N LEU A 31 13.94 16.44 16.51
CA LEU A 31 13.52 15.72 17.71
C LEU A 31 13.69 16.54 19.00
N GLU A 32 14.59 17.52 19.01
CA GLU A 32 14.83 18.43 20.15
C GLU A 32 13.93 19.67 20.06
N GLY A 33 13.67 20.17 18.85
CA GLY A 33 12.96 21.43 18.64
C GLY A 33 11.43 21.36 18.53
N PHE A 34 10.85 20.22 18.11
CA PHE A 34 9.40 20.13 17.85
C PHE A 34 8.62 19.41 18.95
N SER A 35 7.39 19.86 19.23
CA SER A 35 6.43 19.07 20.03
C SER A 35 5.99 17.78 19.31
N ASP A 36 5.39 16.82 20.03
CA ASP A 36 4.87 15.59 19.39
C ASP A 36 3.77 15.89 18.36
N THR A 37 2.90 16.86 18.62
CA THR A 37 1.88 17.33 17.66
C THR A 37 2.52 17.82 16.37
N GLU A 38 3.62 18.56 16.48
CA GLU A 38 4.38 19.08 15.35
C GLU A 38 5.13 17.99 14.59
N LEU A 39 5.69 17.00 15.31
CA LEU A 39 6.33 15.84 14.70
C LEU A 39 5.32 15.00 13.92
N ILE A 40 4.13 14.74 14.48
CA ILE A 40 3.05 14.02 13.80
C ILE A 40 2.59 14.80 12.55
N SER A 41 2.44 16.12 12.65
CA SER A 41 2.06 16.97 11.51
C SER A 41 3.09 16.99 10.37
N ARG A 42 4.38 16.82 10.70
CA ARG A 42 5.49 16.95 9.74
C ARG A 42 6.04 15.62 9.23
N TYR A 43 6.04 14.59 10.06
CA TYR A 43 6.66 13.29 9.85
C TYR A 43 5.71 12.10 10.06
N ARG A 44 4.47 12.34 10.53
CA ARG A 44 3.42 11.32 10.78
C ARG A 44 3.68 10.37 11.95
N PHE A 45 4.73 10.64 12.72
CA PHE A 45 5.10 9.87 13.90
C PHE A 45 5.38 10.80 15.08
N PRO A 46 5.01 10.39 16.31
CA PRO A 46 5.46 11.05 17.53
C PRO A 46 6.95 10.74 17.77
N ARG A 47 7.58 11.46 18.70
CA ARG A 47 9.01 11.29 18.99
C ARG A 47 9.38 9.85 19.32
N HIS A 48 8.64 9.18 20.20
CA HIS A 48 8.95 7.80 20.60
C HIS A 48 8.96 6.84 19.40
N GLY A 49 8.02 7.01 18.46
CA GLY A 49 7.95 6.19 17.26
C GLY A 49 9.11 6.47 16.29
N ILE A 50 9.58 7.71 16.21
CA ILE A 50 10.77 8.05 15.41
C ILE A 50 12.03 7.45 16.05
N LEU A 51 12.16 7.52 17.38
CA LEU A 51 13.30 6.93 18.11
C LEU A 51 13.34 5.40 17.93
N GLU A 52 12.20 4.72 18.06
CA GLU A 52 12.11 3.27 17.81
C GLU A 52 12.57 2.90 16.39
N LEU A 53 12.22 3.73 15.39
CA LEU A 53 12.69 3.52 14.02
C LEU A 53 14.19 3.82 13.86
N LEU A 54 14.73 4.83 14.56
CA LEU A 54 16.16 5.13 14.55
C LEU A 54 16.98 3.96 15.10
N ASP A 55 16.56 3.41 16.25
CA ASP A 55 17.20 2.27 16.90
C ASP A 55 17.16 1.02 16.01
N LEU A 56 16.15 0.89 15.15
CA LEU A 56 15.97 -0.27 14.28
C LEU A 56 16.93 -0.31 13.08
N ILE A 57 17.31 0.84 12.52
CA ILE A 57 18.04 0.90 11.23
C ILE A 57 19.29 1.78 11.22
N GLU A 58 19.61 2.50 12.31
CA GLU A 58 20.80 3.38 12.47
C GLU A 58 21.07 4.29 11.25
N LYS A 59 20.00 4.81 10.64
CA LYS A 59 20.04 5.63 9.40
C LYS A 59 19.17 6.88 9.54
N ASP A 60 19.37 7.84 8.63
CA ASP A 60 18.61 9.10 8.54
C ASP A 60 17.11 8.87 8.23
N ILE A 61 16.34 8.48 9.24
CA ILE A 61 14.92 8.18 9.13
C ILE A 61 14.07 9.43 8.88
N LEU A 62 14.50 10.59 9.40
CA LEU A 62 13.74 11.83 9.35
C LEU A 62 13.49 12.29 7.91
N VAL A 63 14.52 12.22 7.06
CA VAL A 63 14.42 12.54 5.63
C VAL A 63 13.41 11.63 4.94
N PHE A 64 13.45 10.33 5.27
CA PHE A 64 12.54 9.35 4.70
C PHE A 64 11.08 9.57 5.14
N LEU A 65 10.86 9.73 6.46
CA LEU A 65 9.53 10.00 7.00
C LEU A 65 8.96 11.32 6.47
N ARG A 66 9.79 12.35 6.32
CA ARG A 66 9.38 13.63 5.72
C ARG A 66 8.89 13.44 4.29
N TYR A 67 9.65 12.69 3.50
CA TYR A 67 9.29 12.36 2.13
C TYR A 67 7.94 11.62 2.07
N LEU A 68 7.75 10.58 2.88
CA LEU A 68 6.49 9.84 2.90
C LEU A 68 5.30 10.70 3.35
N ALA A 69 5.50 11.53 4.37
CA ALA A 69 4.46 12.34 5.00
C ALA A 69 3.88 13.42 4.06
N LYS A 70 4.73 14.00 3.22
CA LYS A 70 4.37 15.16 2.38
C LYS A 70 4.24 14.82 0.89
N GLY A 71 4.92 13.78 0.40
CA GLY A 71 4.97 13.49 -1.03
C GLY A 71 5.60 14.64 -1.83
N ASP A 72 6.54 15.37 -1.21
CA ASP A 72 7.14 16.56 -1.79
C ASP A 72 8.28 16.21 -2.76
N PHE A 73 8.73 17.19 -3.55
CA PHE A 73 9.92 17.05 -4.36
C PHE A 73 11.14 16.76 -3.50
N GLN A 74 12.04 15.92 -4.02
CA GLN A 74 13.25 15.55 -3.27
C GLN A 74 14.22 16.73 -3.08
N SER A 75 14.12 17.78 -3.92
CA SER A 75 14.84 19.04 -3.74
C SER A 75 14.40 19.75 -2.46
N GLU A 76 13.09 19.93 -2.27
CA GLU A 76 12.53 20.59 -1.08
C GLU A 76 12.84 19.80 0.19
N CYS A 77 12.72 18.47 0.13
CA CYS A 77 13.14 17.60 1.23
C CYS A 77 14.65 17.76 1.52
N GLY A 78 15.47 17.90 0.48
CA GLY A 78 16.89 18.17 0.60
C GLY A 78 17.18 19.50 1.29
N ASP A 79 16.52 20.58 0.88
CA ASP A 79 16.71 21.92 1.42
C ASP A 79 16.30 22.00 2.90
N ILE A 80 15.16 21.40 3.26
CA ILE A 80 14.71 21.29 4.66
C ILE A 80 15.74 20.59 5.55
N HIS A 81 16.39 19.55 5.03
CA HIS A 81 17.36 18.74 5.77
C HIS A 81 18.82 19.18 5.53
N GLY A 82 19.06 20.24 4.74
CA GLY A 82 20.38 20.73 4.39
C GLY A 82 21.26 19.68 3.69
N ILE A 83 20.69 18.89 2.78
CA ILE A 83 21.39 17.86 2.01
C ILE A 83 21.03 17.94 0.53
N SER A 84 21.93 17.47 -0.34
CA SER A 84 21.67 17.45 -1.78
C SER A 84 20.57 16.45 -2.16
N GLN A 85 19.79 16.75 -3.20
CA GLN A 85 18.76 15.85 -3.73
C GLN A 85 19.27 14.41 -4.01
N PRO A 86 20.47 14.19 -4.58
CA PRO A 86 20.99 12.83 -4.75
C PRO A 86 21.21 12.09 -3.42
N THR A 87 21.48 12.82 -2.34
CA THR A 87 21.58 12.24 -0.99
C THR A 87 20.22 11.82 -0.47
N VAL A 88 19.18 12.64 -0.65
CA VAL A 88 17.78 12.27 -0.35
C VAL A 88 17.39 10.98 -1.08
N SER A 89 17.64 10.89 -2.39
CA SER A 89 17.31 9.70 -3.19
C SER A 89 17.99 8.42 -2.66
N ARG A 90 19.25 8.53 -2.24
CA ARG A 90 20.03 7.42 -1.64
C ARG A 90 19.49 7.04 -0.27
N ILE A 91 19.13 8.02 0.56
CA ILE A 91 18.52 7.78 1.88
C ILE A 91 17.19 7.05 1.70
N ILE A 92 16.29 7.54 0.83
CA ILE A 92 15.00 6.88 0.55
C ILE A 92 15.23 5.42 0.17
N GLY A 93 16.13 5.13 -0.77
CA GLY A 93 16.40 3.74 -1.18
C GLY A 93 17.01 2.88 -0.06
N SER A 94 17.95 3.42 0.71
CA SER A 94 18.66 2.70 1.78
C SER A 94 17.79 2.44 3.00
N VAL A 95 16.97 3.42 3.39
CA VAL A 95 16.03 3.33 4.51
C VAL A 95 14.86 2.43 4.16
N SER A 96 14.26 2.56 2.96
CA SER A 96 13.17 1.67 2.54
C SER A 96 13.58 0.21 2.62
N ARG A 97 14.74 -0.18 2.08
CA ARG A 97 15.21 -1.57 2.15
C ARG A 97 15.48 -2.04 3.58
N ALA A 98 16.04 -1.18 4.43
CA ALA A 98 16.32 -1.52 5.82
C ALA A 98 15.01 -1.76 6.59
N LEU A 99 14.04 -0.85 6.48
CA LEU A 99 12.74 -1.00 7.14
C LEU A 99 11.94 -2.18 6.59
N ASP A 100 11.99 -2.41 5.28
CA ASP A 100 11.27 -3.51 4.66
C ASP A 100 11.74 -4.87 5.22
N SER A 101 13.05 -5.03 5.42
CA SER A 101 13.61 -6.26 6.02
C SER A 101 13.35 -6.39 7.52
N LYS A 102 13.27 -5.28 8.27
CA LYS A 102 13.16 -5.28 9.73
C LYS A 102 11.72 -5.30 10.25
N LEU A 103 10.79 -4.65 9.55
CA LEU A 103 9.38 -4.59 9.97
C LEU A 103 8.62 -5.82 9.46
N THR A 104 8.25 -6.71 10.40
CA THR A 104 7.50 -7.96 10.12
C THR A 104 6.08 -7.92 10.68
N ASN A 105 5.46 -6.73 10.71
CA ASN A 105 4.19 -6.45 11.39
C ASN A 105 2.93 -6.59 10.49
N VAL A 106 3.06 -7.29 9.36
CA VAL A 106 1.97 -7.68 8.46
C VAL A 106 1.92 -9.21 8.47
N LYS A 107 0.90 -9.77 9.13
CA LYS A 107 0.75 -11.23 9.28
C LYS A 107 -0.71 -11.63 9.09
N PHE A 108 -0.94 -12.56 8.18
CA PHE A 108 -2.27 -13.11 7.95
C PHE A 108 -2.63 -14.09 9.08
N PRO A 109 -3.87 -14.07 9.62
CA PRO A 109 -4.26 -14.96 10.71
C PRO A 109 -4.27 -16.42 10.23
N THR A 110 -3.38 -17.22 10.80
CA THR A 110 -3.23 -18.65 10.46
C THR A 110 -3.38 -19.58 11.65
N SER A 111 -3.23 -19.06 12.87
CA SER A 111 -3.48 -19.81 14.10
C SER A 111 -4.98 -19.87 14.40
N PRO A 112 -5.49 -20.97 15.01
CA PRO A 112 -6.90 -21.06 15.37
C PRO A 112 -7.38 -19.89 16.25
N TYR A 113 -6.55 -19.45 17.18
CA TYR A 113 -6.83 -18.32 18.06
C TYR A 113 -6.99 -17.00 17.28
N ASP A 114 -6.05 -16.68 16.39
CA ASP A 114 -6.12 -15.45 15.59
C ASP A 114 -7.31 -15.46 14.63
N ILE A 115 -7.62 -16.61 14.04
CA ILE A 115 -8.77 -16.76 13.14
C ILE A 115 -10.08 -16.49 13.87
N VAL A 116 -10.30 -17.11 15.03
CA VAL A 116 -11.51 -16.91 15.84
C VAL A 116 -11.61 -15.45 16.28
N ARG A 117 -10.51 -14.85 16.73
CA ARG A 117 -10.47 -13.43 17.10
C ARG A 117 -10.85 -12.52 15.93
N THR A 118 -10.28 -12.75 14.75
CA THR A 118 -10.57 -11.95 13.55
C THR A 118 -12.03 -12.09 13.13
N LYS A 119 -12.57 -13.32 13.10
CA LYS A 119 -13.99 -13.57 12.82
C LYS A 119 -14.91 -12.81 13.76
N ASN A 120 -14.63 -12.86 15.06
CA ASN A 120 -15.43 -12.15 16.07
C ASN A 120 -15.36 -10.63 15.89
N ASN A 121 -14.19 -10.08 15.52
CA ASN A 121 -14.05 -8.65 15.30
C ASN A 121 -14.83 -8.18 14.06
N PHE A 122 -14.78 -8.92 12.95
CA PHE A 122 -15.59 -8.60 11.78
C PHE A 122 -17.09 -8.77 12.03
N PHE A 123 -17.49 -9.81 12.77
CA PHE A 123 -18.88 -10.04 13.10
C PHE A 123 -19.50 -8.86 13.88
N LYS A 124 -18.72 -8.14 14.67
CA LYS A 124 -19.18 -6.94 15.39
C LYS A 124 -19.55 -5.76 14.46
N ILE A 125 -19.01 -5.69 13.24
CA ILE A 125 -19.23 -4.56 12.32
C ILE A 125 -20.65 -4.57 11.74
N ALA A 126 -21.03 -5.70 11.15
CA ALA A 126 -22.29 -5.82 10.42
C ALA A 126 -22.91 -7.22 10.50
N LYS A 127 -22.52 -8.03 11.50
CA LYS A 127 -23.00 -9.41 11.70
C LYS A 127 -22.75 -10.35 10.52
N PHE A 128 -21.80 -10.02 9.65
CA PHE A 128 -21.38 -10.91 8.58
C PHE A 128 -20.53 -12.05 9.16
N PRO A 129 -20.96 -13.32 9.07
CA PRO A 129 -20.29 -14.44 9.71
C PRO A 129 -18.96 -14.77 9.03
N GLY A 130 -18.06 -15.46 9.75
CA GLY A 130 -16.92 -16.19 9.15
C GLY A 130 -15.81 -15.37 8.47
N VAL A 131 -15.86 -14.05 8.52
CA VAL A 131 -14.90 -13.17 7.83
C VAL A 131 -13.52 -13.18 8.46
N ILE A 132 -12.48 -13.36 7.65
CA ILE A 132 -11.07 -13.36 8.10
C ILE A 132 -10.24 -12.21 7.53
N GLY A 133 -10.84 -11.36 6.70
CA GLY A 133 -10.21 -10.18 6.12
C GLY A 133 -11.12 -9.52 5.08
N ALA A 134 -10.89 -8.24 4.82
CA ALA A 134 -11.46 -7.54 3.67
C ALA A 134 -10.35 -7.27 2.65
N ILE A 135 -10.60 -7.59 1.38
CA ILE A 135 -9.62 -7.50 0.28
C ILE A 135 -10.04 -6.47 -0.75
N ASP A 136 -9.09 -5.66 -1.21
CA ASP A 136 -9.29 -4.68 -2.26
C ASP A 136 -7.98 -4.26 -2.91
N GLY A 137 -8.07 -3.65 -4.09
CA GLY A 137 -6.97 -3.06 -4.83
C GLY A 137 -6.85 -1.56 -4.64
N THR A 138 -5.67 -1.02 -4.90
CA THR A 138 -5.48 0.42 -4.98
C THR A 138 -4.36 0.78 -5.94
N LEU A 139 -4.59 1.81 -6.75
CA LEU A 139 -3.59 2.32 -7.67
C LEU A 139 -2.71 3.37 -6.97
N ILE A 140 -1.39 3.20 -7.07
CA ILE A 140 -0.38 4.14 -6.59
C ILE A 140 0.33 4.77 -7.80
N PRO A 141 0.23 6.10 -8.00
CA PRO A 141 0.88 6.76 -9.13
C PRO A 141 2.40 6.63 -9.09
N ILE A 142 2.99 6.26 -10.23
CA ILE A 142 4.45 6.20 -10.42
C ILE A 142 4.84 7.05 -11.63
N LEU A 143 6.11 7.43 -11.71
CA LEU A 143 6.65 7.98 -12.95
C LEU A 143 6.65 6.90 -14.04
N ALA A 144 6.37 7.30 -15.28
CA ALA A 144 6.42 6.43 -16.45
C ALA A 144 7.72 5.60 -16.46
N PRO A 145 7.61 4.26 -16.38
CA PRO A 145 8.78 3.40 -16.47
C PRO A 145 9.45 3.50 -17.84
N LYS A 146 10.75 3.23 -17.90
CA LYS A 146 11.50 3.22 -19.17
C LYS A 146 11.27 1.95 -19.99
N GLU A 147 10.94 0.87 -19.31
CA GLU A 147 10.71 -0.47 -19.86
C GLU A 147 9.23 -0.81 -19.66
N ASP A 148 8.61 -1.40 -20.68
CA ASP A 148 7.20 -1.83 -20.68
C ASP A 148 6.21 -0.78 -20.15
N GLU A 149 6.43 0.48 -20.49
CA GLU A 149 5.67 1.65 -20.02
C GLU A 149 4.15 1.47 -20.12
N HIS A 150 3.67 0.94 -21.25
CA HIS A 150 2.26 0.65 -21.53
C HIS A 150 1.63 -0.29 -20.49
N ALA A 151 2.38 -1.25 -19.94
CA ALA A 151 1.86 -2.17 -18.93
C ALA A 151 1.49 -1.45 -17.64
N TYR A 152 2.09 -0.29 -17.36
CA TYR A 152 1.83 0.46 -16.14
C TYR A 152 0.67 1.46 -16.28
N ILE A 153 0.14 1.68 -17.49
CA ILE A 153 -1.01 2.55 -17.69
C ILE A 153 -2.25 1.86 -17.12
N CYS A 154 -2.81 2.45 -16.06
CA CYS A 154 -4.02 1.93 -15.44
C CYS A 154 -5.28 2.35 -16.19
N ARG A 155 -6.43 1.76 -15.81
CA ARG A 155 -7.76 2.10 -16.36
C ARG A 155 -8.13 3.59 -16.26
N LYS A 156 -7.44 4.37 -15.43
CA LYS A 156 -7.64 5.83 -15.26
C LYS A 156 -6.69 6.67 -16.12
N GLY A 157 -5.93 6.07 -17.03
CA GLY A 157 -5.09 6.78 -18.00
C GLY A 157 -3.77 7.34 -17.46
N TYR A 158 -3.29 6.89 -16.30
CA TYR A 158 -1.98 7.27 -15.76
C TYR A 158 -1.14 6.06 -15.34
N HIS A 159 0.18 6.22 -15.23
CA HIS A 159 1.10 5.16 -14.80
C HIS A 159 0.96 4.88 -13.31
N ALA A 160 0.72 3.62 -12.97
CA ALA A 160 0.54 3.20 -11.59
C ALA A 160 1.14 1.82 -11.32
N LEU A 161 1.41 1.56 -10.04
CA LEU A 161 1.42 0.20 -9.51
C LEU A 161 0.04 -0.12 -8.96
N ASN A 162 -0.45 -1.32 -9.25
CA ASN A 162 -1.62 -1.85 -8.58
C ASN A 162 -1.20 -2.61 -7.31
N VAL A 163 -1.80 -2.23 -6.19
CA VAL A 163 -1.48 -2.72 -4.85
C VAL A 163 -2.73 -3.37 -4.27
N GLN A 164 -2.72 -4.68 -4.15
CA GLN A 164 -3.74 -5.42 -3.43
C GLN A 164 -3.40 -5.48 -1.94
N GLY A 165 -4.40 -5.27 -1.10
CA GLY A 165 -4.27 -5.36 0.36
C GLY A 165 -5.41 -6.16 0.96
N VAL A 166 -5.09 -6.93 2.00
CA VAL A 166 -6.08 -7.52 2.89
C VAL A 166 -5.93 -6.89 4.26
N VAL A 167 -7.04 -6.44 4.84
CA VAL A 167 -7.05 -5.79 6.15
C VAL A 167 -7.90 -6.53 7.17
N ASP A 168 -7.60 -6.33 8.45
CA ASP A 168 -8.47 -6.72 9.55
C ASP A 168 -9.55 -5.66 9.84
N ALA A 169 -10.44 -5.97 10.79
CA ALA A 169 -11.51 -5.09 11.24
C ALA A 169 -11.03 -3.74 11.83
N ASN A 170 -9.74 -3.62 12.17
CA ASN A 170 -9.13 -2.43 12.74
C ASN A 170 -8.30 -1.64 11.71
N HIS A 171 -8.53 -1.87 10.41
CA HIS A 171 -7.83 -1.19 9.30
C HIS A 171 -6.32 -1.51 9.23
N ARG A 172 -5.86 -2.60 9.87
CA ARG A 172 -4.46 -3.06 9.78
C ARG A 172 -4.30 -3.97 8.58
N PHE A 173 -3.26 -3.75 7.79
CA PHE A 173 -2.93 -4.66 6.69
C PHE A 173 -2.38 -5.97 7.26
N ILE A 174 -2.98 -7.09 6.88
CA ILE A 174 -2.59 -8.44 7.29
C ILE A 174 -1.98 -9.23 6.13
N ASN A 175 -2.17 -8.77 4.90
CA ASN A 175 -1.48 -9.22 3.70
C ASN A 175 -1.49 -8.10 2.65
N PHE A 176 -0.51 -8.07 1.75
CA PHE A 176 -0.52 -7.19 0.57
C PHE A 176 0.36 -7.75 -0.56
N VAL A 177 0.10 -7.29 -1.78
CA VAL A 177 0.91 -7.51 -2.98
C VAL A 177 1.02 -6.18 -3.73
N CYS A 178 2.23 -5.66 -3.93
CA CYS A 178 2.47 -4.31 -4.47
C CYS A 178 3.44 -4.27 -5.66
N LYS A 179 3.54 -5.38 -6.42
CA LYS A 179 4.53 -5.56 -7.49
C LYS A 179 3.93 -5.53 -8.91
N TRP A 180 2.62 -5.33 -9.03
CA TRP A 180 1.92 -5.48 -10.30
C TRP A 180 1.75 -4.14 -11.03
N PRO A 181 1.93 -4.11 -12.36
CA PRO A 181 1.63 -2.93 -13.17
C PRO A 181 0.16 -2.49 -13.04
N GLY A 182 -0.10 -1.20 -13.24
CA GLY A 182 -1.43 -0.59 -13.08
C GLY A 182 -2.52 -1.11 -14.02
N SER A 183 -2.15 -1.77 -15.12
CA SER A 183 -3.10 -2.42 -16.05
C SER A 183 -3.66 -3.75 -15.54
N VAL A 184 -3.01 -4.37 -14.55
CA VAL A 184 -3.38 -5.71 -14.06
C VAL A 184 -4.56 -5.62 -13.11
N HIS A 185 -5.60 -6.41 -13.36
CA HIS A 185 -6.81 -6.46 -12.52
C HIS A 185 -6.57 -7.13 -11.16
N ASP A 186 -7.31 -6.69 -10.14
CA ASP A 186 -7.17 -7.18 -8.76
C ASP A 186 -7.44 -8.68 -8.63
N SER A 187 -8.39 -9.20 -9.39
CA SER A 187 -8.70 -10.63 -9.44
C SER A 187 -7.51 -11.48 -9.89
N PHE A 188 -6.75 -10.99 -10.87
CA PHE A 188 -5.52 -11.62 -11.34
C PHE A 188 -4.43 -11.58 -10.26
N ILE A 189 -4.24 -10.41 -9.63
CA ILE A 189 -3.27 -10.26 -8.53
C ILE A 189 -3.57 -11.23 -7.39
N PHE A 190 -4.85 -11.39 -7.03
CA PHE A 190 -5.25 -12.32 -5.98
C PHE A 190 -4.96 -13.76 -6.38
N ARG A 191 -5.34 -14.17 -7.60
CA ARG A 191 -5.11 -15.53 -8.10
C ARG A 191 -3.63 -15.92 -8.10
N GLU A 192 -2.74 -14.99 -8.44
CA GLU A 192 -1.29 -15.19 -8.43
C GLU A 192 -0.63 -14.99 -7.05
N SER A 193 -1.42 -14.77 -6.00
CA SER A 193 -0.90 -14.53 -4.65
C SER A 193 -0.71 -15.83 -3.86
N GLN A 194 0.30 -15.87 -2.99
CA GLN A 194 0.46 -16.97 -2.02
C GLN A 194 -0.75 -17.12 -1.10
N LEU A 195 -1.48 -16.03 -0.84
CA LEU A 195 -2.67 -16.07 0.00
C LEU A 195 -3.79 -16.90 -0.64
N PHE A 196 -3.92 -16.86 -1.96
CA PHE A 196 -4.89 -17.67 -2.68
C PHE A 196 -4.65 -19.17 -2.44
N GLU A 197 -3.41 -19.64 -2.55
CA GLU A 197 -3.07 -21.04 -2.28
C GLU A 197 -3.39 -21.45 -0.83
N VAL A 198 -3.09 -20.58 0.14
CA VAL A 198 -3.36 -20.83 1.55
C VAL A 198 -4.87 -20.99 1.80
N LEU A 199 -5.69 -20.11 1.23
CA LEU A 199 -7.15 -20.12 1.40
C LEU A 199 -7.82 -21.27 0.64
N GLN A 200 -7.27 -21.67 -0.51
CA GLN A 200 -7.76 -22.82 -1.26
C GLN A 200 -7.51 -24.15 -0.51
N ARG A 201 -6.36 -24.27 0.17
CA ARG A 201 -5.98 -25.49 0.88
C ARG A 201 -6.56 -25.59 2.30
N ARG A 202 -6.89 -24.47 2.93
CA ARG A 202 -7.30 -24.42 4.34
C ARG A 202 -8.65 -23.74 4.50
N ASN A 203 -9.58 -24.40 5.19
CA ASN A 203 -10.86 -23.80 5.56
C ASN A 203 -10.70 -22.83 6.75
N LEU A 204 -10.22 -21.62 6.49
CA LEU A 204 -9.99 -20.61 7.52
C LEU A 204 -11.21 -19.71 7.76
N GLY A 205 -12.15 -19.66 6.81
CA GLY A 205 -13.20 -18.64 6.70
C GLY A 205 -13.16 -18.03 5.31
N TRP A 206 -13.70 -16.82 5.15
CA TRP A 206 -13.71 -16.13 3.86
C TRP A 206 -13.28 -14.68 3.96
N LEU A 207 -12.67 -14.20 2.87
CA LEU A 207 -12.47 -12.79 2.62
C LEU A 207 -13.78 -12.15 2.13
N VAL A 208 -13.93 -10.84 2.32
CA VAL A 208 -14.96 -10.04 1.62
C VAL A 208 -14.26 -9.15 0.60
N GLY A 209 -14.65 -9.28 -0.67
CA GLY A 209 -14.12 -8.50 -1.79
C GLY A 209 -15.24 -7.85 -2.60
N ASP A 210 -14.88 -6.96 -3.53
CA ASP A 210 -15.84 -6.32 -4.43
C ASP A 210 -16.35 -7.27 -5.55
N SER A 211 -17.14 -6.73 -6.47
CA SER A 211 -17.65 -7.46 -7.63
C SER A 211 -16.60 -7.78 -8.70
N GLY A 212 -15.44 -7.13 -8.68
CA GLY A 212 -14.33 -7.39 -9.59
C GLY A 212 -13.61 -8.72 -9.29
N TYR A 213 -13.84 -9.32 -8.12
CA TYR A 213 -13.33 -10.64 -7.78
C TYR A 213 -14.28 -11.78 -8.18
N ALA A 214 -13.68 -12.91 -8.55
CA ALA A 214 -14.38 -14.18 -8.72
C ALA A 214 -14.94 -14.71 -7.39
N LEU A 215 -16.21 -15.11 -7.35
CA LEU A 215 -16.81 -15.74 -6.17
C LEU A 215 -16.18 -17.12 -5.91
N LYS A 216 -15.66 -17.33 -4.70
CA LYS A 216 -15.06 -18.60 -4.23
C LYS A 216 -15.59 -18.99 -2.87
N SER A 217 -15.41 -20.24 -2.45
CA SER A 217 -15.80 -20.70 -1.10
C SER A 217 -15.10 -19.91 0.03
N PHE A 218 -13.93 -19.33 -0.25
CA PHE A 218 -13.13 -18.51 0.66
C PHE A 218 -13.11 -17.01 0.29
N LEU A 219 -13.92 -16.55 -0.68
CA LEU A 219 -14.01 -15.13 -1.07
C LEU A 219 -15.45 -14.77 -1.44
N MET A 220 -16.10 -14.00 -0.58
CA MET A 220 -17.48 -13.56 -0.72
C MET A 220 -17.55 -12.21 -1.44
N THR A 221 -18.37 -12.16 -2.49
CA THR A 221 -18.64 -10.97 -3.31
C THR A 221 -20.13 -10.61 -3.19
N PRO A 222 -20.53 -9.36 -3.51
CA PRO A 222 -21.94 -8.96 -3.47
C PRO A 222 -22.78 -9.84 -4.40
N LYS A 223 -24.04 -10.08 -4.02
CA LYS A 223 -25.02 -10.78 -4.85
C LYS A 223 -25.57 -9.81 -5.88
N SER A 224 -25.29 -10.06 -7.16
CA SER A 224 -25.91 -9.33 -8.27
C SER A 224 -27.41 -9.59 -8.31
N ASN A 225 -28.19 -8.52 -8.53
CA ASN A 225 -29.65 -8.54 -8.66
C ASN A 225 -30.36 -9.29 -7.50
N PRO A 226 -30.24 -8.82 -6.25
CA PRO A 226 -30.94 -9.44 -5.11
C PRO A 226 -32.46 -9.41 -5.35
N GLN A 227 -33.13 -10.54 -5.09
CA GLN A 227 -34.57 -10.74 -5.27
C GLN A 227 -35.31 -10.96 -3.94
N THR A 228 -34.57 -11.23 -2.87
CA THR A 228 -35.13 -11.53 -1.54
C THR A 228 -34.58 -10.59 -0.48
N GLU A 229 -35.34 -10.38 0.60
CA GLU A 229 -34.90 -9.55 1.74
C GLU A 229 -33.60 -10.09 2.39
N ALA A 230 -33.43 -11.41 2.40
CA ALA A 230 -32.21 -12.05 2.89
C ALA A 230 -30.99 -11.73 2.01
N GLU A 231 -31.15 -11.72 0.68
CA GLU A 231 -30.09 -11.32 -0.26
C GLU A 231 -29.74 -9.84 -0.13
N GLU A 232 -30.74 -8.97 0.08
CA GLU A 232 -30.49 -7.56 0.36
C GLU A 232 -29.76 -7.36 1.69
N THR A 233 -30.18 -8.08 2.74
CA THR A 233 -29.54 -8.01 4.06
C THR A 233 -28.10 -8.52 3.99
N TYR A 234 -27.85 -9.60 3.25
CA TYR A 234 -26.51 -10.07 2.92
C TYR A 234 -25.69 -8.97 2.25
N ASN A 235 -26.21 -8.29 1.21
CA ASN A 235 -25.49 -7.22 0.51
C ASN A 235 -25.22 -6.02 1.42
N ARG A 236 -26.19 -5.60 2.25
CA ARG A 236 -26.00 -4.53 3.25
C ARG A 236 -24.90 -4.88 4.25
N ALA A 237 -24.91 -6.11 4.77
CA ALA A 237 -23.90 -6.59 5.71
C ALA A 237 -22.53 -6.74 5.04
N HIS A 238 -22.47 -7.25 3.81
CA HIS A 238 -21.27 -7.38 2.99
C HIS A 238 -20.62 -6.01 2.76
N SER A 239 -21.37 -5.04 2.22
CA SER A 239 -20.86 -3.70 1.93
C SER A 239 -20.33 -3.00 3.18
N ARG A 240 -21.06 -3.08 4.31
CA ARG A 240 -20.60 -2.50 5.59
C ARG A 240 -19.37 -3.20 6.16
N THR A 241 -19.19 -4.49 5.88
CA THR A 241 -17.99 -5.24 6.30
C THR A 241 -16.81 -4.91 5.39
N ARG A 242 -17.03 -4.81 4.07
CA ARG A 242 -15.99 -4.53 3.08
C ARG A 242 -15.41 -3.13 3.25
N VAL A 243 -16.22 -2.11 3.57
CA VAL A 243 -15.79 -0.70 3.64
C VAL A 243 -14.54 -0.45 4.51
N VAL A 244 -14.19 -1.35 5.44
CA VAL A 244 -12.96 -1.24 6.23
C VAL A 244 -11.68 -1.26 5.38
N VAL A 245 -11.64 -1.97 4.25
CA VAL A 245 -10.45 -2.01 3.38
C VAL A 245 -10.28 -0.71 2.60
N GLU A 246 -11.37 -0.15 2.10
CA GLU A 246 -11.38 1.17 1.43
C GLU A 246 -10.93 2.25 2.40
N ARG A 247 -11.47 2.25 3.63
CA ARG A 247 -11.05 3.15 4.70
C ARG A 247 -9.59 2.97 5.05
N ALA A 248 -9.08 1.74 5.12
CA ALA A 248 -7.68 1.48 5.40
C ALA A 248 -6.75 2.07 4.33
N PHE A 249 -7.09 1.91 3.05
CA PHE A 249 -6.35 2.54 1.95
C PHE A 249 -6.46 4.07 1.97
N GLY A 250 -7.65 4.61 2.24
CA GLY A 250 -7.87 6.05 2.40
C GLY A 250 -7.02 6.64 3.51
N ILE A 251 -6.98 5.97 4.68
CA ILE A 251 -6.13 6.35 5.81
C ILE A 251 -4.65 6.26 5.45
N LEU A 252 -4.20 5.16 4.83
CA LEU A 252 -2.81 4.97 4.41
C LEU A 252 -2.34 6.11 3.50
N LYS A 253 -3.11 6.41 2.45
CA LYS A 253 -2.80 7.47 1.48
C LYS A 253 -2.90 8.88 2.07
N SER A 254 -3.82 9.09 3.01
CA SER A 254 -3.95 10.37 3.73
C SER A 254 -2.77 10.61 4.68
N ARG A 255 -2.37 9.57 5.43
CA ARG A 255 -1.24 9.62 6.35
C ARG A 255 0.06 9.80 5.58
N LEU A 256 0.30 8.97 4.57
CA LEU A 256 1.53 8.96 3.77
C LEU A 256 1.23 9.51 2.36
N ARG A 257 1.25 10.85 2.26
CA ARG A 257 0.80 11.59 1.06
C ARG A 257 1.58 11.26 -0.20
N CYS A 258 2.80 10.72 -0.11
CA CYS A 258 3.55 10.25 -1.28
C CYS A 258 2.82 9.14 -2.06
N LEU A 259 1.85 8.45 -1.44
CA LEU A 259 1.03 7.42 -2.07
C LEU A 259 -0.27 7.96 -2.70
N HIS A 260 -0.61 9.21 -2.40
CA HIS A 260 -1.83 9.84 -2.88
C HIS A 260 -1.54 10.65 -4.16
N LYS A 261 -2.48 10.66 -5.11
CA LYS A 261 -2.36 11.40 -6.38
C LYS A 261 -2.04 12.89 -6.22
N THR A 262 -2.49 13.51 -5.13
CA THR A 262 -2.20 14.93 -4.84
C THR A 262 -0.76 15.16 -4.37
N GLY A 263 -0.05 14.11 -3.93
CA GLY A 263 1.38 14.13 -3.64
C GLY A 263 2.22 13.83 -4.89
N GLY A 264 1.61 13.92 -6.08
CA GLY A 264 2.27 13.60 -7.35
C GLY A 264 2.37 12.10 -7.60
N CYS A 265 3.51 11.68 -8.15
CA CYS A 265 3.85 10.30 -8.42
C CYS A 265 5.19 9.94 -7.78
N LEU A 266 5.43 8.66 -7.51
CA LEU A 266 6.72 8.19 -7.03
C LEU A 266 7.75 8.25 -8.19
N PRO A 267 8.79 9.10 -8.11
CA PRO A 267 9.73 9.32 -9.20
C PRO A 267 10.90 8.32 -9.13
N PHE A 268 10.57 7.03 -9.07
CA PHE A 268 11.54 5.94 -8.98
C PHE A 268 11.16 4.80 -9.92
N THR A 269 12.05 3.83 -10.07
CA THR A 269 11.73 2.60 -10.81
C THR A 269 10.60 1.84 -10.11
N PRO A 270 9.78 1.06 -10.84
CA PRO A 270 8.69 0.27 -10.27
C PRO A 270 9.12 -0.57 -9.06
N GLU A 271 10.30 -1.19 -9.10
CA GLU A 271 10.82 -2.04 -8.02
C GLU A 271 11.07 -1.21 -6.76
N LYS A 272 11.66 -0.03 -6.90
CA LYS A 272 11.89 0.88 -5.76
C LYS A 272 10.58 1.43 -5.22
N CYS A 273 9.61 1.73 -6.09
CA CYS A 273 8.26 2.12 -5.69
C CYS A 273 7.57 1.02 -4.87
N ALA A 274 7.66 -0.25 -5.30
CA ALA A 274 7.10 -1.38 -4.58
C ALA A 274 7.67 -1.51 -3.15
N VAL A 275 8.99 -1.33 -2.97
CA VAL A 275 9.61 -1.35 -1.63
C VAL A 275 9.14 -0.16 -0.78
N ILE A 276 9.01 1.03 -1.36
CA ILE A 276 8.48 2.21 -0.65
C ILE A 276 7.04 1.97 -0.18
N ILE A 277 6.19 1.42 -1.05
CA ILE A 277 4.80 1.08 -0.74
C ILE A 277 4.73 0.03 0.37
N SER A 278 5.54 -1.04 0.29
CA SER A 278 5.63 -2.08 1.31
C SER A 278 5.95 -1.49 2.69
N VAL A 279 6.96 -0.62 2.77
CA VAL A 279 7.35 0.05 4.01
C VAL A 279 6.25 0.99 4.50
N ALA A 280 5.61 1.73 3.60
CA ALA A 280 4.50 2.61 3.96
C ALA A 280 3.33 1.85 4.62
N ILE A 281 2.99 0.66 4.09
CA ILE A 281 1.99 -0.24 4.70
C ILE A 281 2.43 -0.71 6.09
N LYS A 282 3.70 -1.12 6.25
CA LYS A 282 4.27 -1.56 7.53
C LYS A 282 4.30 -0.42 8.56
N LEU A 283 4.65 0.79 8.14
CA LEU A 283 4.64 2.00 8.97
C LEU A 283 3.21 2.41 9.38
N HIS A 284 2.22 2.24 8.50
CA HIS A 284 0.81 2.44 8.85
C HIS A 284 0.35 1.47 9.94
N ASN A 285 0.70 0.19 9.85
CA ASN A 285 0.42 -0.78 10.91
C ASN A 285 1.10 -0.41 12.24
N MET A 286 2.33 0.09 12.20
CA MET A 286 3.04 0.58 13.39
C MET A 286 2.32 1.77 14.01
N CYS A 287 1.89 2.73 13.19
CA CYS A 287 1.08 3.87 13.64
C CYS A 287 -0.22 3.44 14.33
N ILE A 288 -0.92 2.42 13.81
CA ILE A 288 -2.12 1.87 14.47
C ILE A 288 -1.75 1.26 15.82
N SER A 289 -0.66 0.49 15.91
CA SER A 289 -0.21 -0.12 17.17
C SER A 289 0.12 0.92 18.24
N GLN A 290 0.70 2.05 17.83
CA GLN A 290 1.08 3.16 18.71
C GLN A 290 -0.05 4.18 18.94
N ASN A 291 -1.25 3.93 18.41
CA ASN A 291 -2.39 4.86 18.48
C ASN A 291 -2.06 6.27 17.98
N VAL A 292 -1.22 6.39 16.94
CA VAL A 292 -0.81 7.69 16.40
C VAL A 292 -2.01 8.35 15.72
N PRO A 293 -2.43 9.55 16.17
CA PRO A 293 -3.61 10.21 15.66
C PRO A 293 -3.46 10.56 14.17
N LEU A 294 -4.58 10.60 13.47
CA LEU A 294 -4.63 11.11 12.10
C LEU A 294 -4.61 12.64 12.14
N SER A 295 -3.74 13.26 11.33
CA SER A 295 -3.67 14.72 11.24
C SER A 295 -4.88 15.25 10.47
N ALA A 296 -5.86 15.81 11.19
CA ALA A 296 -7.12 16.42 10.72
C ALA A 296 -8.07 15.48 9.94
N PRO A 297 -9.39 15.76 9.93
CA PRO A 297 -10.39 14.82 9.43
C PRO A 297 -10.17 14.52 7.96
N TYR A 298 -10.16 13.23 7.63
CA TYR A 298 -10.40 12.76 6.28
C TYR A 298 -11.76 13.34 5.83
N CYS A 299 -11.75 14.36 4.97
CA CYS A 299 -12.90 14.57 4.11
C CYS A 299 -12.95 13.34 3.21
N ASP A 300 -13.98 12.53 3.40
CA ASP A 300 -14.38 11.46 2.49
C ASP A 300 -14.71 12.10 1.14
N MET A 301 -13.67 12.50 0.41
CA MET A 301 -13.74 12.82 -1.00
C MET A 301 -13.88 11.46 -1.64
N GLY A 302 -15.12 10.98 -1.68
CA GLY A 302 -15.50 9.64 -2.09
C GLY A 302 -14.62 9.17 -3.22
N VAL A 303 -14.01 8.01 -3.01
CA VAL A 303 -13.38 7.28 -4.10
C VAL A 303 -14.53 6.79 -4.98
N GLN A 304 -15.04 7.66 -5.85
CA GLN A 304 -15.81 7.23 -7.01
C GLN A 304 -14.83 6.51 -7.94
N ASP A 305 -14.61 5.24 -7.62
CA ASP A 305 -14.14 4.25 -8.58
C ASP A 305 -15.39 3.46 -8.98
N GLU A 306 -16.28 4.12 -9.71
CA GLU A 306 -17.31 3.43 -10.48
C GLU A 306 -16.69 2.82 -11.74
N ASP A 307 -17.26 1.68 -12.13
CA ASP A 307 -16.85 0.73 -13.18
C ASP A 307 -15.86 -0.36 -12.73
N THR A 308 -16.33 -1.22 -11.83
CA THR A 308 -15.83 -2.61 -11.75
C THR A 308 -16.67 -3.50 -12.66
N ASP A 309 -16.09 -3.97 -13.76
CA ASP A 309 -16.65 -5.07 -14.53
C ASP A 309 -16.80 -6.28 -13.60
N ALA A 310 -18.05 -6.72 -13.39
CA ALA A 310 -18.32 -7.85 -12.51
C ALA A 310 -17.64 -9.10 -13.07
N CYS A 311 -16.80 -9.75 -12.27
CA CYS A 311 -16.17 -11.01 -12.67
C CYS A 311 -17.22 -12.13 -12.66
N SER A 312 -17.50 -12.71 -13.83
CA SER A 312 -18.51 -13.75 -14.02
C SER A 312 -18.02 -15.16 -13.64
N GLU A 313 -16.74 -15.33 -13.28
CA GLU A 313 -16.15 -16.63 -12.92
C GLU A 313 -16.48 -17.06 -11.47
N GLY A 314 -17.74 -17.41 -11.21
CA GLY A 314 -18.13 -18.03 -9.94
C GLY A 314 -17.89 -19.54 -9.94
N ASP A 315 -17.29 -20.07 -8.87
CA ASP A 315 -17.24 -21.53 -8.65
C ASP A 315 -18.55 -22.04 -7.99
N ARG A 316 -18.92 -23.29 -8.26
CA ARG A 316 -20.11 -23.96 -7.69
C ARG A 316 -20.04 -23.96 -6.16
N ASP A 317 -18.87 -24.21 -5.61
CA ASP A 317 -18.62 -24.21 -4.16
C ASP A 317 -18.81 -22.82 -3.55
N GLY A 318 -18.35 -21.77 -4.24
CA GLY A 318 -18.56 -20.38 -3.82
C GLY A 318 -20.03 -19.98 -3.81
N SER A 319 -20.78 -20.42 -4.83
CA SER A 319 -22.22 -20.16 -4.93
C SER A 319 -23.00 -20.83 -3.80
N GLN A 320 -22.69 -22.10 -3.48
CA GLN A 320 -23.30 -22.79 -2.34
C GLN A 320 -22.94 -22.14 -1.01
N GLN A 321 -21.68 -21.73 -0.83
CA GLN A 321 -21.24 -21.05 0.38
C GLN A 321 -21.98 -19.72 0.58
N ARG A 322 -22.12 -18.91 -0.47
CA ARG A 322 -22.88 -17.65 -0.39
C ARG A 322 -24.35 -17.89 -0.06
N LEU A 323 -24.99 -18.90 -0.66
CA LEU A 323 -26.38 -19.25 -0.34
C LEU A 323 -26.55 -19.63 1.13
N ARG A 324 -25.63 -20.43 1.69
CA ARG A 324 -25.63 -20.78 3.13
C ARG A 324 -25.53 -19.55 4.02
N ILE A 325 -24.72 -18.56 3.64
CA ILE A 325 -24.58 -17.31 4.40
C ILE A 325 -25.85 -16.46 4.27
N ILE A 326 -26.44 -16.36 3.07
CA ILE A 326 -27.72 -15.64 2.86
C ILE A 326 -28.82 -16.21 3.75
N GLN A 327 -28.90 -17.53 3.90
CA GLN A 327 -29.85 -18.21 4.79
C GLN A 327 -29.62 -17.92 6.29
N MET A 328 -28.49 -17.34 6.68
CA MET A 328 -28.26 -16.88 8.06
C MET A 328 -28.84 -15.48 8.33
N PHE A 329 -29.31 -14.79 7.28
CA PHE A 329 -29.93 -13.46 7.37
C PHE A 329 -31.46 -13.48 7.28
N THR A 330 -32.06 -14.66 7.05
CA THR A 330 -33.50 -14.92 7.25
C THR A 330 -33.83 -15.01 8.73
#